data_AF-A0A8E3B7Y2-F1
#
_entry.id   AF-A0A8E3B7Y2-F1
#
_cell.length_a   1.000
_cell.length_b   1.000
_cell.length_c   1.000
_cell.angle_alpha   90.00
_cell.angle_beta   90.00
_cell.angle_gamma   90.00
#
_symmetry.space_group_name_H-M   'P 1'
#
loop_
_entity.id
_entity.type
_entity.pdbx_description
1 polymer ?
#
loop_
_entity_poly.entity_id
_entity_poly.type
_entity_poly.pdbx_seq_one_letter_code
_entity_poly.pdbx_strand_id
1 'polypeptide(L)'
;MPSLRYLQAAPAFTEHFYDSEDEGDESVDNGPTGGLTWDGRADRGSDQAKIPLLSPFEMANKDAAAVTAALRKAAYADDFKAAFGDDVLDHPDDAFDAAAEALGTFEQSAPDFYPYSSRYDVFLAGKATLSAQELRGRALFEDAAKGNCASCHLSEPANDGEPPQFTDFGLIAIAVPRNRAIPANADPAYVDLGLCGPLRTDFKSRADYCGLFRTPTLRNVAVRKSFFHNGTFHTLRDAVAFYATRDTDPGRWYPRNTDGTVRQNADLPKAYWVNLNQDPPFGKKPGNKPALTDPEIDDIVAFLQTLTDADQQAAPAN
;
A
#
# COMPACT_ATOMS: atom_id res chain seq x y z
N MET A 1 9.06 -1.80 2.52
CA MET A 1 8.88 -0.60 1.67
C MET A 1 7.86 -0.93 0.59
N PRO A 2 6.88 -0.06 0.33
CA PRO A 2 5.96 -0.21 -0.80
C PRO A 2 6.72 -0.06 -2.13
N SER A 3 6.13 -0.57 -3.22
CA SER A 3 6.62 -0.29 -4.57
C SER A 3 6.38 1.18 -4.91
N LEU A 4 7.28 1.78 -5.69
CA LEU A 4 7.06 3.11 -6.31
C LEU A 4 6.33 3.01 -7.66
N ARG A 5 6.24 1.81 -8.24
CA ARG A 5 5.45 1.58 -9.46
C ARG A 5 3.96 1.80 -9.23
N TYR A 6 3.28 2.28 -10.25
CA TYR A 6 1.82 2.48 -10.29
C TYR A 6 1.29 3.53 -9.30
N LEU A 7 2.15 4.44 -8.82
CA LEU A 7 1.74 5.53 -7.92
C LEU A 7 1.30 6.80 -8.66
N GLN A 8 1.52 6.90 -9.97
CA GLN A 8 1.12 8.07 -10.78
C GLN A 8 -0.39 8.33 -10.76
N ALA A 9 -1.19 7.26 -10.60
CA ALA A 9 -2.64 7.33 -10.56
C ALA A 9 -3.19 7.61 -9.14
N ALA A 10 -2.33 7.70 -8.12
CA ALA A 10 -2.79 7.98 -6.77
C ALA A 10 -3.33 9.43 -6.69
N PRO A 11 -4.61 9.63 -6.34
CA PRO A 11 -5.16 10.97 -6.20
C PRO A 11 -4.56 11.66 -4.97
N ALA A 12 -4.67 13.00 -4.93
CA ALA A 12 -4.42 13.75 -3.70
C ALA A 12 -5.37 13.26 -2.59
N PHE A 13 -4.97 13.41 -1.34
CA PHE A 13 -5.79 13.00 -0.22
C PHE A 13 -7.10 13.80 -0.16
N THR A 14 -8.19 13.11 0.11
CA THR A 14 -9.49 13.70 0.44
C THR A 14 -10.14 12.86 1.54
N GLU A 15 -10.89 13.52 2.43
CA GLU A 15 -11.67 12.83 3.47
C GLU A 15 -12.92 12.16 2.91
N HIS A 16 -13.31 12.50 1.68
CA HIS A 16 -14.52 12.05 1.03
C HIS A 16 -14.19 11.41 -0.32
N PHE A 17 -14.65 10.18 -0.52
CA PHE A 17 -14.59 9.50 -1.82
C PHE A 17 -16.00 9.18 -2.26
N TYR A 18 -16.41 9.82 -3.35
CA TYR A 18 -17.64 9.49 -4.07
C TYR A 18 -17.23 8.64 -5.26
N ASP A 19 -17.84 7.47 -5.41
CA ASP A 19 -17.65 6.63 -6.59
C ASP A 19 -18.37 7.29 -7.77
N SER A 20 -17.74 8.33 -8.35
CA SER A 20 -18.43 9.30 -9.20
C SER A 20 -18.67 8.83 -10.63
N GLU A 21 -18.29 7.59 -10.98
CA GLU A 21 -18.33 7.14 -12.38
C GLU A 21 -19.26 5.95 -12.65
N ASP A 22 -19.55 5.08 -11.67
CA ASP A 22 -20.36 3.86 -11.90
C ASP A 22 -21.80 3.95 -11.38
N GLU A 23 -22.07 4.79 -10.38
CA GLU A 23 -23.43 5.08 -9.94
C GLU A 23 -23.61 6.59 -9.94
N GLY A 24 -24.61 7.12 -10.67
CA GLY A 24 -24.98 8.55 -10.64
C GLY A 24 -25.56 9.01 -9.28
N ASP A 25 -25.15 8.34 -8.21
CA ASP A 25 -25.51 8.56 -6.83
C ASP A 25 -24.26 8.93 -6.02
N GLU A 26 -23.87 10.20 -6.10
CA GLU A 26 -22.84 10.81 -5.25
C GLU A 26 -23.22 10.85 -3.75
N SER A 27 -24.27 10.12 -3.32
CA SER A 27 -24.67 10.07 -1.91
C SER A 27 -23.86 9.08 -1.06
N VAL A 28 -23.13 8.15 -1.70
CA VAL A 28 -22.29 7.16 -1.00
C VAL A 28 -20.87 7.67 -0.88
N ASP A 29 -20.52 8.15 0.31
CA ASP A 29 -19.14 8.48 0.70
C ASP A 29 -18.46 7.22 1.27
N ASN A 30 -17.45 6.71 0.57
CA ASN A 30 -16.66 5.57 1.00
C ASN A 30 -15.53 5.95 1.99
N GLY A 31 -15.48 7.23 2.40
CA GLY A 31 -14.55 7.75 3.39
C GLY A 31 -13.21 8.22 2.81
N PRO A 32 -12.15 8.30 3.63
CA PRO A 32 -10.90 8.89 3.22
C PRO A 32 -10.19 8.06 2.14
N THR A 33 -9.72 8.74 1.10
CA THR A 33 -8.96 8.14 -0.01
C THR A 33 -7.76 8.99 -0.40
N GLY A 34 -6.87 8.38 -1.18
CA GLY A 34 -5.77 9.07 -1.83
C GLY A 34 -4.59 9.37 -0.90
N GLY A 35 -3.76 10.29 -1.36
CA GLY A 35 -2.45 10.54 -0.79
C GLY A 35 -1.48 9.40 -1.04
N LEU A 36 -0.21 9.73 -0.86
CA LEU A 36 0.93 8.83 -0.93
C LEU A 36 1.35 8.41 0.49
N THR A 37 2.25 7.43 0.55
CA THR A 37 2.65 6.71 1.77
C THR A 37 1.55 5.79 2.32
N TRP A 38 1.72 5.27 3.54
CA TRP A 38 0.74 4.37 4.17
C TRP A 38 -0.38 5.11 4.91
N ASP A 39 -0.17 6.36 5.32
CA ASP A 39 -1.14 7.19 6.06
C ASP A 39 -1.72 8.35 5.22
N GLY A 40 -1.41 8.38 3.92
CA GLY A 40 -1.91 9.38 2.98
C GLY A 40 -1.38 10.80 3.19
N ARG A 41 -0.27 10.99 3.94
CA ARG A 41 0.19 12.33 4.36
C ARG A 41 0.87 13.21 3.29
N ALA A 42 0.95 12.77 2.05
CA ALA A 42 1.62 13.51 0.96
C ALA A 42 0.79 13.43 -0.32
N ASP A 43 0.46 14.57 -0.93
CA ASP A 43 -0.46 14.61 -2.07
C ASP A 43 0.22 14.51 -3.44
N ARG A 44 1.55 14.71 -3.47
CA ARG A 44 2.34 14.71 -4.70
C ARG A 44 3.61 13.91 -4.52
N GLY A 45 4.13 13.35 -5.62
CA GLY A 45 5.41 12.65 -5.63
C GLY A 45 6.55 13.50 -5.06
N SER A 46 6.58 14.80 -5.38
CA SER A 46 7.53 15.75 -4.81
C SER A 46 7.40 15.89 -3.29
N ASP A 47 6.19 15.93 -2.75
CA ASP A 47 5.96 16.04 -1.30
C ASP A 47 6.39 14.75 -0.60
N GLN A 48 6.12 13.60 -1.22
CA GLN A 48 6.58 12.31 -0.73
C GLN A 48 8.11 12.19 -0.77
N ALA A 49 8.77 12.67 -1.83
CA ALA A 49 10.22 12.60 -2.00
C ALA A 49 11.00 13.39 -0.95
N LYS A 50 10.40 14.46 -0.40
CA LYS A 50 10.98 15.24 0.71
C LYS A 50 11.09 14.44 2.01
N ILE A 51 10.17 13.51 2.25
CA ILE A 51 10.09 12.74 3.49
C ILE A 51 11.37 11.92 3.76
N PRO A 52 11.79 10.99 2.87
CA PRO A 52 12.95 10.15 3.15
C PRO A 52 14.24 10.94 3.22
N LEU A 53 14.34 12.08 2.50
CA LEU A 53 15.51 12.95 2.53
C LEU A 53 15.79 13.48 3.94
N LEU A 54 14.76 13.85 4.70
CA LEU A 54 14.89 14.45 6.05
C LEU A 54 14.58 13.50 7.20
N SER A 55 13.98 12.34 6.91
CA SER A 55 13.61 11.36 7.92
C SER A 55 14.84 10.78 8.63
N PRO A 56 14.92 10.84 9.98
CA PRO A 56 16.10 10.40 10.73
C PRO A 56 16.29 8.87 10.75
N PHE A 57 15.30 8.12 10.28
CA PHE A 57 15.34 6.66 10.15
C PHE A 57 15.34 6.19 8.69
N GLU A 58 15.55 7.11 7.74
CA GLU A 58 15.76 6.82 6.31
C GLU A 58 17.10 7.40 5.83
N MET A 59 17.13 8.55 5.14
CA MET A 59 18.39 9.15 4.65
C MET A 59 19.06 10.08 5.67
N ALA A 60 18.33 10.52 6.69
CA ALA A 60 18.83 11.23 7.86
C ALA A 60 19.64 12.51 7.55
N ASN A 61 19.32 13.23 6.45
CA ASN A 61 19.85 14.58 6.28
C ASN A 61 19.24 15.50 7.34
N LYS A 62 20.06 16.41 7.86
CA LYS A 62 19.65 17.31 8.94
C LYS A 62 18.57 18.29 8.50
N ASP A 63 18.72 18.87 7.32
CA ASP A 63 17.91 19.96 6.78
C ASP A 63 18.14 20.11 5.26
N ALA A 64 17.40 21.01 4.62
CA ALA A 64 17.54 21.35 3.20
C ALA A 64 18.95 21.82 2.82
N ALA A 65 19.65 22.52 3.72
CA ALA A 65 21.01 22.97 3.51
C ALA A 65 22.01 21.82 3.41
N ALA A 66 21.84 20.77 4.22
CA ALA A 66 22.66 19.56 4.12
C ALA A 66 22.46 18.85 2.76
N VAL A 67 21.22 18.73 2.28
CA VAL A 67 20.90 18.16 0.96
C VAL A 67 21.52 19.01 -0.16
N THR A 68 21.36 20.32 -0.10
CA THR A 68 21.93 21.26 -1.08
C THR A 68 23.46 21.19 -1.13
N ALA A 69 24.11 21.08 0.03
CA ALA A 69 25.57 20.91 0.10
C ALA A 69 26.04 19.57 -0.50
N ALA A 70 25.21 18.54 -0.46
CA ALA A 70 25.47 17.27 -1.16
C ALA A 70 25.27 17.41 -2.68
N LEU A 71 24.18 18.06 -3.12
CA LEU A 71 23.90 18.33 -4.54
C LEU A 71 25.04 19.11 -5.21
N ARG A 72 25.60 20.12 -4.54
CA ARG A 72 26.77 20.88 -5.04
C ARG A 72 28.02 20.04 -5.30
N LYS A 73 28.14 18.89 -4.64
CA LYS A 73 29.27 17.96 -4.78
C LYS A 73 28.95 16.80 -5.72
N ALA A 74 27.72 16.70 -6.20
CA ALA A 74 27.29 15.63 -7.08
C ALA A 74 27.91 15.80 -8.47
N ALA A 75 28.18 14.69 -9.15
CA ALA A 75 28.71 14.71 -10.51
C ALA A 75 27.75 15.36 -11.53
N TYR A 76 26.44 15.39 -11.20
CA TYR A 76 25.38 15.98 -12.02
C TYR A 76 25.01 17.42 -11.59
N ALA A 77 25.81 18.08 -10.75
CA ALA A 77 25.49 19.43 -10.26
C ALA A 77 25.32 20.46 -11.39
N ASP A 78 26.10 20.34 -12.46
CA ASP A 78 25.96 21.20 -13.65
C ASP A 78 24.67 20.92 -14.42
N ASP A 79 24.27 19.65 -14.56
CA ASP A 79 22.99 19.28 -15.17
C ASP A 79 21.81 19.79 -14.33
N PHE A 80 21.94 19.75 -13.00
CA PHE A 80 20.92 20.25 -12.07
C PHE A 80 20.72 21.77 -12.23
N LYS A 81 21.82 22.54 -12.28
CA LYS A 81 21.77 23.99 -12.57
C LYS A 81 21.21 24.28 -13.97
N ALA A 82 21.58 23.48 -14.97
CA ALA A 82 21.05 23.65 -16.32
C ALA A 82 19.53 23.45 -16.38
N ALA A 83 18.98 22.57 -15.55
CA ALA A 83 17.54 22.30 -15.49
C ALA A 83 16.76 23.35 -14.67
N PHE A 84 17.31 23.82 -13.55
CA PHE A 84 16.57 24.62 -12.56
C PHE A 84 17.08 26.06 -12.39
N GLY A 85 18.16 26.45 -13.06
CA GLY A 85 18.79 27.77 -12.97
C GLY A 85 20.19 27.72 -12.35
N ASP A 86 21.08 28.60 -12.82
CA ASP A 86 22.49 28.63 -12.41
C ASP A 86 22.69 28.93 -10.91
N ASP A 87 21.76 29.68 -10.31
CA ASP A 87 21.76 30.10 -8.91
C ASP A 87 20.95 29.17 -8.00
N VAL A 88 20.26 28.13 -8.51
CA VAL A 88 19.38 27.26 -7.70
C VAL A 88 20.08 26.70 -6.45
N LEU A 89 21.35 26.31 -6.58
CA LEU A 89 22.11 25.73 -5.47
C LEU A 89 22.49 26.75 -4.40
N ASP A 90 22.43 28.06 -4.70
CA ASP A 90 22.65 29.18 -3.77
C ASP A 90 21.47 29.43 -2.82
N HIS A 91 20.33 28.83 -3.11
CA HIS A 91 19.10 28.92 -2.33
C HIS A 91 18.70 27.53 -1.82
N PRO A 92 19.06 27.15 -0.57
CA PRO A 92 18.87 25.78 -0.09
C PRO A 92 17.44 25.23 -0.15
N ASP A 93 16.44 26.06 0.09
CA ASP A 93 15.04 25.64 0.03
C ASP A 93 14.62 25.40 -1.43
N ASP A 94 15.02 26.27 -2.36
CA ASP A 94 14.73 26.11 -3.79
C ASP A 94 15.45 24.88 -4.37
N ALA A 95 16.72 24.64 -3.99
CA ALA A 95 17.44 23.43 -4.39
C ALA A 95 16.81 22.15 -3.83
N PHE A 96 16.29 22.20 -2.61
CA PHE A 96 15.59 21.07 -2.01
C PHE A 96 14.26 20.78 -2.71
N ASP A 97 13.49 21.82 -3.04
CA ASP A 97 12.25 21.70 -3.80
C ASP A 97 12.50 21.20 -5.22
N ALA A 98 13.52 21.73 -5.91
CA ALA A 98 13.94 21.26 -7.23
C ALA A 98 14.40 19.79 -7.22
N ALA A 99 15.10 19.34 -6.17
CA ALA A 99 15.49 17.94 -6.04
C ALA A 99 14.27 17.03 -5.86
N ALA A 100 13.31 17.45 -5.05
CA ALA A 100 12.05 16.75 -4.87
C ALA A 100 11.20 16.73 -6.15
N GLU A 101 11.16 17.82 -6.90
CA GLU A 101 10.48 17.92 -8.19
C GLU A 101 11.12 17.00 -9.25
N ALA A 102 12.45 16.97 -9.32
CA ALA A 102 13.17 16.07 -10.23
C ALA A 102 12.86 14.59 -9.94
N LEU A 103 12.85 14.19 -8.66
CA LEU A 103 12.47 12.84 -8.24
C LEU A 103 11.00 12.54 -8.57
N GLY A 104 10.09 13.43 -8.17
CA GLY A 104 8.66 13.28 -8.45
C GLY A 104 8.36 13.18 -9.95
N THR A 105 9.09 13.94 -10.79
CA THR A 105 8.98 13.89 -12.25
C THR A 105 9.54 12.59 -12.83
N PHE A 106 10.68 12.11 -12.33
CA PHE A 106 11.24 10.82 -12.75
C PHE A 106 10.28 9.66 -12.47
N GLU A 107 9.59 9.68 -11.32
CA GLU A 107 8.57 8.70 -10.96
C GLU A 107 7.32 8.74 -11.86
N GLN A 108 7.16 9.77 -12.69
CA GLN A 108 6.15 9.84 -13.75
C GLN A 108 6.62 9.21 -15.07
N SER A 109 7.80 8.58 -15.14
CA SER A 109 8.27 7.89 -16.35
C SER A 109 7.48 6.60 -16.59
N ALA A 110 6.63 6.59 -17.63
CA ALA A 110 5.77 5.44 -17.96
C ALA A 110 6.54 4.12 -18.12
N PRO A 111 7.65 4.06 -18.90
CA PRO A 111 8.38 2.81 -19.08
C PRO A 111 8.97 2.25 -17.79
N ASP A 112 9.30 3.12 -16.82
CA ASP A 112 10.00 2.73 -15.60
C ASP A 112 9.03 2.40 -14.46
N PHE A 113 7.94 3.16 -14.34
CA PHE A 113 7.05 3.15 -13.17
C PHE A 113 5.66 2.57 -13.43
N TYR A 114 5.16 2.59 -14.64
CA TYR A 114 3.83 2.04 -14.95
C TYR A 114 3.80 1.36 -16.33
N PRO A 115 4.61 0.31 -16.53
CA PRO A 115 4.75 -0.35 -17.83
C PRO A 115 3.54 -1.20 -18.24
N TYR A 116 2.66 -1.58 -17.30
CA TYR A 116 1.50 -2.45 -17.53
C TYR A 116 1.84 -3.69 -18.37
N SER A 117 2.87 -4.42 -17.93
CA SER A 117 3.53 -5.47 -18.71
C SER A 117 3.32 -6.88 -18.16
N SER A 118 2.45 -7.02 -17.16
CA SER A 118 2.24 -8.28 -16.47
C SER A 118 1.49 -9.29 -17.35
N ARG A 119 1.52 -10.58 -16.96
CA ARG A 119 0.72 -11.61 -17.65
C ARG A 119 -0.78 -11.30 -17.60
N TYR A 120 -1.24 -10.64 -16.52
CA TYR A 120 -2.63 -10.21 -16.41
C TYR A 120 -2.97 -9.11 -17.43
N ASP A 121 -2.08 -8.13 -17.64
CA ASP A 121 -2.29 -7.07 -18.64
C ASP A 121 -2.38 -7.67 -20.06
N VAL A 122 -1.53 -8.64 -20.39
CA VAL A 122 -1.57 -9.34 -21.69
C VAL A 122 -2.85 -10.17 -21.83
N PHE A 123 -3.35 -10.76 -20.75
CA PHE A 123 -4.63 -11.47 -20.72
C PHE A 123 -5.82 -10.51 -20.91
N LEU A 124 -5.85 -9.37 -20.24
CA LEU A 124 -6.88 -8.33 -20.44
C LEU A 124 -6.90 -7.81 -21.88
N ALA A 125 -5.72 -7.72 -22.52
CA ALA A 125 -5.61 -7.36 -23.94
C ALA A 125 -6.04 -8.48 -24.91
N GLY A 126 -6.51 -9.64 -24.42
CA GLY A 126 -6.91 -10.79 -25.24
C GLY A 126 -5.75 -11.52 -25.92
N LYS A 127 -4.52 -11.29 -25.47
CA LYS A 127 -3.28 -11.81 -26.10
C LYS A 127 -2.66 -12.99 -25.35
N ALA A 128 -3.22 -13.38 -24.20
CA ALA A 128 -2.80 -14.53 -23.43
C ALA A 128 -4.01 -15.20 -22.76
N THR A 129 -3.81 -16.43 -22.30
CA THR A 129 -4.76 -17.16 -21.46
C THR A 129 -4.15 -17.39 -20.08
N LEU A 130 -4.94 -17.17 -19.04
CA LEU A 130 -4.60 -17.63 -17.70
C LEU A 130 -4.85 -19.14 -17.59
N SER A 131 -4.07 -19.81 -16.75
CA SER A 131 -4.30 -21.21 -16.39
C SER A 131 -5.63 -21.38 -15.64
N ALA A 132 -6.13 -22.61 -15.60
CA ALA A 132 -7.34 -22.91 -14.84
C ALA A 132 -7.21 -22.56 -13.35
N GLN A 133 -6.00 -22.61 -12.78
CA GLN A 133 -5.75 -22.21 -11.39
C GLN A 133 -5.87 -20.70 -11.21
N GLU A 134 -5.18 -19.94 -12.06
CA GLU A 134 -5.19 -18.47 -12.03
C GLU A 134 -6.62 -17.92 -12.26
N LEU A 135 -7.41 -18.56 -13.15
CA LEU A 135 -8.81 -18.19 -13.37
C LEU A 135 -9.69 -18.46 -12.15
N ARG A 136 -9.50 -19.58 -11.44
CA ARG A 136 -10.21 -19.82 -10.16
C ARG A 136 -9.80 -18.80 -9.10
N GLY A 137 -8.51 -18.47 -9.05
CA GLY A 137 -7.97 -17.45 -8.17
C GLY A 137 -8.61 -16.08 -8.38
N ARG A 138 -8.73 -15.64 -9.63
CA ARG A 138 -9.43 -14.41 -9.99
C ARG A 138 -10.90 -14.45 -9.56
N ALA A 139 -11.62 -15.52 -9.87
CA ALA A 139 -13.02 -15.65 -9.47
C ALA A 139 -13.21 -15.57 -7.94
N LEU A 140 -12.32 -16.18 -7.16
CA LEU A 140 -12.34 -16.10 -5.70
C LEU A 140 -11.97 -14.70 -5.18
N PHE A 141 -11.07 -14.01 -5.86
CA PHE A 141 -10.66 -12.64 -5.56
C PHE A 141 -11.84 -11.66 -5.75
N GLU A 142 -12.66 -11.86 -6.78
CA GLU A 142 -13.82 -11.03 -7.13
C GLU A 142 -15.11 -11.42 -6.39
N ASP A 143 -15.24 -12.66 -5.91
CA ASP A 143 -16.45 -13.14 -5.24
C ASP A 143 -16.65 -12.48 -3.87
N ALA A 144 -17.70 -11.64 -3.77
CA ALA A 144 -18.09 -10.88 -2.59
C ALA A 144 -18.48 -11.74 -1.37
N ALA A 145 -18.85 -13.00 -1.56
CA ALA A 145 -19.14 -13.93 -0.46
C ALA A 145 -17.91 -14.74 -0.01
N LYS A 146 -16.81 -14.66 -0.77
CA LYS A 146 -15.56 -15.39 -0.58
C LYS A 146 -14.41 -14.46 -0.24
N GLY A 147 -13.57 -14.13 -1.22
CA GLY A 147 -12.39 -13.32 -1.02
C GLY A 147 -12.71 -11.84 -0.93
N ASN A 148 -13.74 -11.38 -1.67
CA ASN A 148 -14.18 -9.98 -1.73
C ASN A 148 -13.01 -8.98 -1.84
N CYS A 149 -11.91 -9.41 -2.45
CA CYS A 149 -10.67 -8.63 -2.49
C CYS A 149 -10.85 -7.44 -3.44
N ALA A 150 -11.64 -7.64 -4.50
CA ALA A 150 -11.96 -6.63 -5.49
C ALA A 150 -12.78 -5.45 -4.94
N SER A 151 -13.37 -5.54 -3.73
CA SER A 151 -14.07 -4.39 -3.13
C SER A 151 -13.14 -3.24 -2.74
N CYS A 152 -11.85 -3.53 -2.55
CA CYS A 152 -10.81 -2.51 -2.29
C CYS A 152 -9.66 -2.58 -3.30
N HIS A 153 -9.41 -3.76 -3.89
CA HIS A 153 -8.33 -3.99 -4.85
C HIS A 153 -8.89 -4.23 -6.25
N LEU A 154 -9.46 -3.20 -6.86
CA LEU A 154 -10.14 -3.24 -8.16
C LEU A 154 -9.36 -4.04 -9.22
N SER A 155 -9.96 -5.11 -9.77
CA SER A 155 -9.32 -6.04 -10.72
C SER A 155 -9.75 -5.90 -12.18
N GLU A 156 -10.74 -5.05 -12.46
CA GLU A 156 -11.23 -4.76 -13.80
C GLU A 156 -10.66 -3.44 -14.34
N PRO A 157 -10.51 -3.28 -15.66
CA PRO A 157 -10.20 -1.99 -16.26
C PRO A 157 -11.22 -0.92 -15.85
N ALA A 158 -10.74 0.31 -15.71
CA ALA A 158 -11.62 1.47 -15.51
C ALA A 158 -12.46 1.75 -16.77
N ASN A 159 -13.48 2.59 -16.64
CA ASN A 159 -14.42 2.90 -17.72
C ASN A 159 -13.78 3.55 -18.95
N ASP A 160 -12.65 4.25 -18.76
CA ASP A 160 -11.81 4.79 -19.84
C ASP A 160 -10.86 3.76 -20.48
N GLY A 161 -10.87 2.52 -19.99
CA GLY A 161 -10.04 1.42 -20.44
C GLY A 161 -8.67 1.34 -19.77
N GLU A 162 -8.37 2.18 -18.78
CA GLU A 162 -7.12 2.10 -18.05
C GLU A 162 -6.99 0.75 -17.31
N PRO A 163 -5.79 0.10 -17.35
CA PRO A 163 -5.60 -1.14 -16.64
C PRO A 163 -5.75 -0.97 -15.12
N PRO A 164 -6.33 -1.96 -14.41
CA PRO A 164 -6.61 -1.88 -12.98
C PRO A 164 -5.35 -1.59 -12.17
N GLN A 165 -5.41 -0.66 -11.22
CA GLN A 165 -4.31 -0.45 -10.26
C GLN A 165 -4.32 -1.45 -9.11
N PHE A 166 -5.36 -2.28 -8.97
CA PHE A 166 -5.55 -3.18 -7.83
C PHE A 166 -5.57 -2.44 -6.50
N THR A 167 -6.18 -1.26 -6.50
CA THR A 167 -6.44 -0.43 -5.33
C THR A 167 -7.49 0.62 -5.69
N ASP A 168 -8.35 0.93 -4.73
CA ASP A 168 -9.27 2.08 -4.70
C ASP A 168 -8.63 3.34 -4.07
N PHE A 169 -7.37 3.24 -3.62
CA PHE A 169 -6.66 4.22 -2.80
C PHE A 169 -7.33 4.58 -1.46
N GLY A 170 -8.36 3.87 -1.05
CA GLY A 170 -9.07 4.06 0.22
C GLY A 170 -8.17 3.75 1.43
N LEU A 171 -8.54 4.26 2.60
CA LEU A 171 -7.84 3.97 3.85
C LEU A 171 -8.70 3.09 4.76
N ILE A 172 -8.18 1.91 5.12
CA ILE A 172 -8.93 0.87 5.83
C ILE A 172 -8.15 0.27 7.00
N ALA A 173 -8.86 -0.15 8.06
CA ALA A 173 -8.25 -0.83 9.21
C ALA A 173 -8.54 -2.34 9.18
N ILE A 174 -7.48 -3.14 9.11
CA ILE A 174 -7.58 -4.61 9.13
C ILE A 174 -6.84 -5.27 10.31
N ALA A 175 -6.15 -4.49 11.14
CA ALA A 175 -5.41 -4.92 12.35
C ALA A 175 -4.39 -6.05 12.14
N VAL A 176 -3.46 -5.90 11.20
CA VAL A 176 -2.35 -6.87 11.08
C VAL A 176 -1.54 -7.01 12.39
N PRO A 177 -0.93 -8.18 12.66
CA PRO A 177 -0.20 -8.41 13.90
C PRO A 177 0.99 -7.47 14.08
N ARG A 178 1.23 -7.04 15.33
CA ARG A 178 2.35 -6.17 15.71
C ARG A 178 3.69 -6.79 15.36
N ASN A 179 4.47 -6.11 14.52
CA ASN A 179 5.85 -6.47 14.24
C ASN A 179 6.78 -5.96 15.36
N ARG A 180 7.19 -6.84 16.27
CA ARG A 180 8.09 -6.51 17.38
C ARG A 180 9.55 -6.29 16.96
N ALA A 181 9.91 -6.59 15.71
CA ALA A 181 11.25 -6.31 15.20
C ALA A 181 11.45 -4.84 14.80
N ILE A 182 10.37 -4.06 14.70
CA ILE A 182 10.46 -2.61 14.45
C ILE A 182 10.98 -1.91 15.72
N PRO A 183 12.07 -1.12 15.66
CA PRO A 183 12.65 -0.47 16.84
C PRO A 183 11.67 0.40 17.62
N ALA A 184 10.80 1.15 16.94
CA ALA A 184 9.78 1.98 17.60
C ALA A 184 8.80 1.16 18.46
N ASN A 185 8.54 -0.10 18.08
CA ASN A 185 7.65 -0.98 18.82
C ASN A 185 8.24 -1.54 20.12
N ALA A 186 9.52 -1.26 20.41
CA ALA A 186 10.14 -1.53 21.71
C ALA A 186 9.50 -0.69 22.82
N ASP A 187 9.01 0.51 22.49
CA ASP A 187 8.12 1.26 23.37
C ASP A 187 6.69 0.68 23.25
N PRO A 188 6.13 0.09 24.32
CA PRO A 188 4.77 -0.43 24.29
C PRO A 188 3.69 0.66 24.16
N ALA A 189 4.02 1.92 24.44
CA ALA A 189 3.11 3.06 24.24
C ALA A 189 3.09 3.55 22.79
N TYR A 190 4.13 3.25 22.01
CA TYR A 190 4.16 3.59 20.59
C TYR A 190 3.20 2.70 19.80
N VAL A 191 2.28 3.33 19.09
CA VAL A 191 1.39 2.69 18.13
C VAL A 191 1.38 3.51 16.85
N ASP A 192 1.61 2.86 15.73
CA ASP A 192 1.34 3.44 14.41
C ASP A 192 -0.17 3.34 14.17
N LEU A 193 -0.86 4.47 14.18
CA LEU A 193 -2.30 4.57 13.98
C LEU A 193 -2.64 4.99 12.54
N GLY A 194 -1.67 4.98 11.63
CA GLY A 194 -1.87 5.30 10.21
C GLY A 194 -2.37 6.73 10.02
N LEU A 195 -3.54 6.88 9.40
CA LEU A 195 -4.15 8.17 9.08
C LEU A 195 -4.23 9.14 10.28
N CYS A 196 -4.45 8.63 11.50
CA CYS A 196 -4.51 9.48 12.70
C CYS A 196 -3.15 9.74 13.38
N GLY A 197 -2.04 9.28 12.78
CA GLY A 197 -0.68 9.55 13.21
C GLY A 197 0.10 8.29 13.63
N PRO A 198 1.31 8.43 14.19
CA PRO A 198 1.92 9.67 14.67
C PRO A 198 2.65 10.49 13.61
N LEU A 199 2.97 9.89 12.45
CA LEU A 199 3.70 10.56 11.36
C LEU A 199 2.84 11.60 10.67
N ARG A 200 1.56 11.30 10.42
CA ARG A 200 0.54 12.27 10.04
C ARG A 200 0.07 13.10 11.23
N THR A 201 -0.16 14.41 11.04
CA THR A 201 -0.36 15.36 12.17
C THR A 201 -1.65 16.15 12.14
N ASP A 202 -2.27 16.30 10.98
CA ASP A 202 -3.54 17.00 10.73
C ASP A 202 -4.77 16.26 11.29
N PHE A 203 -4.73 14.93 11.39
CA PHE A 203 -5.87 14.11 11.86
C PHE A 203 -5.71 13.44 13.23
N LYS A 204 -4.79 13.93 14.07
CA LYS A 204 -4.55 13.34 15.41
C LYS A 204 -5.76 13.29 16.33
N SER A 205 -6.76 14.16 16.12
CA SER A 205 -8.00 14.20 16.91
C SER A 205 -9.14 13.36 16.32
N ARG A 206 -8.97 12.75 15.14
CA ARG A 206 -9.97 11.93 14.46
C ARG A 206 -9.86 10.48 14.87
N ALA A 207 -10.55 10.13 15.97
CA ALA A 207 -10.56 8.77 16.51
C ALA A 207 -11.12 7.73 15.52
N ASP A 208 -12.03 8.15 14.64
CA ASP A 208 -12.60 7.39 13.53
C ASP A 208 -11.58 7.05 12.43
N TYR A 209 -10.44 7.76 12.39
CA TYR A 209 -9.36 7.50 11.42
C TYR A 209 -8.23 6.62 11.97
N CYS A 210 -8.25 6.33 13.27
CA CYS A 210 -7.17 5.58 13.89
C CYS A 210 -7.16 4.11 13.46
N GLY A 211 -6.01 3.65 12.98
CA GLY A 211 -5.78 2.31 12.46
C GLY A 211 -6.04 2.17 10.95
N LEU A 212 -6.50 3.23 10.28
CA LEU A 212 -6.69 3.24 8.83
C LEU A 212 -5.36 3.42 8.12
N PHE A 213 -5.07 2.54 7.17
CA PHE A 213 -3.93 2.64 6.28
C PHE A 213 -4.39 2.52 4.83
N ARG A 214 -3.69 3.21 3.93
CA ARG A 214 -3.98 3.17 2.51
C ARG A 214 -3.90 1.76 1.94
N THR A 215 -4.93 1.34 1.23
CA THR A 215 -4.96 0.13 0.41
C THR A 215 -3.81 0.23 -0.61
N PRO A 216 -2.83 -0.70 -0.60
CA PRO A 216 -1.73 -0.65 -1.57
C PRO A 216 -2.14 -1.31 -2.89
N THR A 217 -1.54 -0.88 -4.00
CA THR A 217 -1.59 -1.66 -5.25
C THR A 217 -1.05 -3.08 -5.04
N LEU A 218 -1.68 -4.06 -5.68
CA LEU A 218 -1.22 -5.45 -5.72
C LEU A 218 -0.34 -5.77 -6.93
N ARG A 219 -0.10 -4.81 -7.83
CA ARG A 219 0.88 -4.98 -8.91
C ARG A 219 2.26 -5.26 -8.31
N ASN A 220 2.97 -6.26 -8.85
CA ASN A 220 4.25 -6.76 -8.35
C ASN A 220 4.22 -7.26 -6.89
N VAL A 221 3.05 -7.60 -6.32
CA VAL A 221 2.97 -8.07 -4.93
C VAL A 221 3.76 -9.37 -4.69
N ALA A 222 3.83 -10.25 -5.70
CA ALA A 222 4.46 -11.55 -5.59
C ALA A 222 6.00 -11.53 -5.48
N VAL A 223 6.65 -10.43 -5.87
CA VAL A 223 8.12 -10.28 -5.73
C VAL A 223 8.55 -9.69 -4.38
N ARG A 224 7.58 -9.29 -3.55
CA ARG A 224 7.85 -8.70 -2.24
C ARG A 224 8.31 -9.75 -1.24
N LYS A 225 9.22 -9.33 -0.35
CA LYS A 225 9.75 -10.16 0.76
C LYS A 225 9.06 -9.89 2.10
N SER A 226 8.32 -8.79 2.19
CA SER A 226 7.51 -8.44 3.35
C SER A 226 6.23 -7.71 2.97
N PHE A 227 5.17 -7.97 3.74
CA PHE A 227 3.80 -7.56 3.43
C PHE A 227 3.20 -6.68 4.53
N PHE A 228 2.20 -5.87 4.14
CA PHE A 228 1.55 -4.83 4.94
C PHE A 228 2.47 -3.68 5.39
N HIS A 229 1.90 -2.68 6.09
CA HIS A 229 2.59 -1.45 6.48
C HIS A 229 3.78 -1.71 7.41
N ASN A 230 3.65 -2.70 8.31
CA ASN A 230 4.68 -3.03 9.31
C ASN A 230 5.57 -4.22 8.91
N GLY A 231 5.38 -4.83 7.73
CA GLY A 231 6.23 -5.92 7.23
C GLY A 231 6.20 -7.20 8.07
N THR A 232 5.16 -7.42 8.88
CA THR A 232 5.08 -8.55 9.84
C THR A 232 5.01 -9.93 9.17
N PHE A 233 4.53 -9.99 7.92
CA PHE A 233 4.46 -11.21 7.13
C PHE A 233 5.56 -11.27 6.07
N HIS A 234 6.04 -12.48 5.76
CA HIS A 234 7.17 -12.71 4.86
C HIS A 234 6.84 -13.59 3.65
N THR A 235 5.60 -14.07 3.54
CA THR A 235 5.12 -14.80 2.35
C THR A 235 3.80 -14.21 1.88
N LEU A 236 3.59 -14.20 0.56
CA LEU A 236 2.32 -13.74 -0.02
C LEU A 236 1.15 -14.61 0.46
N ARG A 237 1.39 -15.93 0.59
CA ARG A 237 0.39 -16.87 1.07
C ARG A 237 -0.07 -16.55 2.49
N ASP A 238 0.84 -16.21 3.40
CA ASP A 238 0.45 -15.81 4.76
C ASP A 238 -0.32 -14.49 4.77
N ALA A 239 0.02 -13.55 3.89
CA ALA A 239 -0.73 -12.32 3.75
C ALA A 239 -2.19 -12.60 3.31
N VAL A 240 -2.41 -13.47 2.32
CA VAL A 240 -3.77 -13.86 1.90
C VAL A 240 -4.49 -14.70 2.98
N ALA A 241 -3.78 -15.64 3.61
CA ALA A 241 -4.35 -16.48 4.67
C ALA A 241 -4.77 -15.67 5.90
N PHE A 242 -4.10 -14.55 6.19
CA PHE A 242 -4.50 -13.62 7.24
C PHE A 242 -5.92 -13.12 6.99
N TYR A 243 -6.26 -12.62 5.79
CA TYR A 243 -7.63 -12.21 5.46
C TYR A 243 -8.64 -13.33 5.68
N ALA A 244 -8.33 -14.53 5.19
CA ALA A 244 -9.23 -15.68 5.26
C ALA A 244 -9.54 -16.15 6.68
N THR A 245 -8.62 -15.95 7.63
CA THR A 245 -8.68 -16.60 8.95
C THR A 245 -8.45 -15.67 10.14
N ARG A 246 -8.28 -14.35 9.94
CA ARG A 246 -8.06 -13.36 11.02
C ARG A 246 -9.05 -13.52 12.17
N ASP A 247 -10.33 -13.62 11.82
CA ASP A 247 -11.42 -13.61 12.81
C ASP A 247 -11.84 -15.04 13.22
N THR A 248 -11.68 -16.03 12.35
CA THR A 248 -12.03 -17.44 12.66
C THR A 248 -10.95 -18.17 13.45
N ASP A 249 -9.68 -17.81 13.25
CA ASP A 249 -8.52 -18.36 13.96
C ASP A 249 -7.53 -17.25 14.39
N PRO A 250 -7.95 -16.34 15.29
CA PRO A 250 -7.08 -15.25 15.76
C PRO A 250 -5.84 -15.79 16.49
N GLY A 251 -5.88 -17.01 17.03
CA GLY A 251 -4.77 -17.64 17.73
C GLY A 251 -3.59 -18.03 16.83
N ARG A 252 -3.80 -18.11 15.51
CA ARG A 252 -2.75 -18.27 14.51
C ARG A 252 -1.93 -17.00 14.28
N TRP A 253 -2.58 -15.83 14.39
CA TRP A 253 -2.00 -14.56 13.96
C TRP A 253 -1.54 -13.67 15.10
N TYR A 254 -2.22 -13.72 16.23
CA TYR A 254 -1.96 -12.82 17.36
C TYR A 254 -1.30 -13.56 18.52
N PRO A 255 -0.43 -12.88 19.29
CA PRO A 255 0.23 -13.48 20.44
C PRO A 255 -0.78 -13.84 21.54
N ARG A 256 -0.39 -14.73 22.45
CA ARG A 256 -1.20 -15.05 23.64
C ARG A 256 -0.73 -14.27 24.87
N ASN A 257 -1.66 -14.02 25.78
CA ASN A 257 -1.39 -13.59 27.15
C ASN A 257 -0.83 -14.76 27.98
N THR A 258 -0.34 -14.46 29.17
CA THR A 258 0.14 -15.47 30.13
C THR A 258 -0.94 -16.44 30.60
N ASP A 259 -2.21 -16.03 30.58
CA ASP A 259 -3.38 -16.87 30.87
C ASP A 259 -3.86 -17.72 29.68
N GLY A 260 -3.15 -17.67 28.55
CA GLY A 260 -3.47 -18.41 27.33
C GLY A 260 -4.48 -17.75 26.39
N THR A 261 -5.12 -16.65 26.81
CA THR A 261 -6.06 -15.89 25.96
C THR A 261 -5.34 -15.21 24.79
N VAL A 262 -5.99 -15.13 23.63
CA VAL A 262 -5.40 -14.49 22.45
C VAL A 262 -5.47 -12.98 22.60
N ARG A 263 -4.35 -12.29 22.39
CA ARG A 263 -4.26 -10.82 22.33
C ARG A 263 -4.66 -10.34 20.94
N GLN A 264 -5.92 -10.55 20.58
CA GLN A 264 -6.44 -10.18 19.28
C GLN A 264 -6.25 -8.68 19.01
N ASN A 265 -5.87 -8.33 17.78
CA ASN A 265 -5.65 -6.95 17.32
C ASN A 265 -4.65 -6.18 18.19
N ALA A 266 -3.61 -6.85 18.73
CA ALA A 266 -2.67 -6.27 19.69
C ALA A 266 -1.85 -5.07 19.19
N ASP A 267 -1.91 -4.74 17.89
CA ASP A 267 -1.28 -3.55 17.32
C ASP A 267 -2.21 -2.34 17.25
N LEU A 268 -3.48 -2.47 17.66
CA LEU A 268 -4.47 -1.39 17.67
C LEU A 268 -5.14 -1.29 19.05
N PRO A 269 -5.12 -0.12 19.72
CA PRO A 269 -5.83 0.10 20.96
C PRO A 269 -7.32 -0.25 20.84
N LYS A 270 -7.86 -0.88 21.88
CA LYS A 270 -9.25 -1.38 21.88
C LYS A 270 -10.29 -0.30 21.58
N ALA A 271 -10.01 0.96 21.92
CA ALA A 271 -10.88 2.10 21.63
C ALA A 271 -11.17 2.27 20.13
N TYR A 272 -10.26 1.82 19.26
CA TYR A 272 -10.35 2.00 17.80
C TYR A 272 -10.78 0.72 17.07
N TRP A 273 -11.14 -0.35 17.78
CA TRP A 273 -11.59 -1.60 17.14
C TRP A 273 -12.92 -1.44 16.38
N VAL A 274 -13.68 -0.39 16.69
CA VAL A 274 -14.89 -0.02 15.93
C VAL A 274 -14.57 0.37 14.48
N ASN A 275 -13.33 0.79 14.19
CA ASN A 275 -12.89 1.17 12.85
C ASN A 275 -12.51 -0.05 11.99
N LEU A 276 -12.45 -1.25 12.57
CA LEU A 276 -11.98 -2.44 11.85
C LEU A 276 -13.01 -2.89 10.81
N ASN A 277 -12.54 -3.13 9.59
CA ASN A 277 -13.37 -3.68 8.53
C ASN A 277 -13.97 -5.03 8.96
N GLN A 278 -15.29 -5.16 8.76
CA GLN A 278 -16.09 -6.34 9.04
C GLN A 278 -16.65 -6.99 7.77
N ASP A 279 -16.50 -6.36 6.61
CA ASP A 279 -16.95 -6.92 5.33
C ASP A 279 -16.20 -8.21 5.00
N PRO A 280 -16.80 -9.13 4.22
CA PRO A 280 -16.12 -10.35 3.80
C PRO A 280 -14.71 -10.07 3.28
N PRO A 281 -13.71 -10.93 3.58
CA PRO A 281 -13.81 -12.22 4.25
C PRO A 281 -13.88 -12.14 5.80
N PHE A 282 -13.93 -10.93 6.35
CA PHE A 282 -13.96 -10.66 7.78
C PHE A 282 -15.37 -10.84 8.39
N GLY A 283 -15.50 -10.53 9.68
CA GLY A 283 -16.78 -10.49 10.40
C GLY A 283 -17.29 -11.86 10.86
N LYS A 284 -16.56 -12.94 10.57
CA LYS A 284 -16.86 -14.29 11.08
C LYS A 284 -16.41 -14.43 12.55
N LYS A 285 -17.05 -15.32 13.31
CA LYS A 285 -16.69 -15.56 14.72
C LYS A 285 -15.56 -16.60 14.86
N PRO A 286 -14.73 -16.53 15.92
CA PRO A 286 -13.75 -17.56 16.22
C PRO A 286 -14.35 -18.97 16.24
N GLY A 287 -13.68 -19.93 15.59
CA GLY A 287 -14.13 -21.33 15.48
C GLY A 287 -15.10 -21.60 14.32
N ASN A 288 -15.61 -20.58 13.63
CA ASN A 288 -16.40 -20.77 12.41
C ASN A 288 -15.50 -21.20 11.24
N LYS A 289 -16.13 -21.77 10.19
CA LYS A 289 -15.42 -22.05 8.94
C LYS A 289 -14.93 -20.74 8.28
N PRO A 290 -13.67 -20.66 7.85
CA PRO A 290 -13.15 -19.49 7.13
C PRO A 290 -13.87 -19.30 5.80
N ALA A 291 -13.81 -18.08 5.25
CA ALA A 291 -14.40 -17.77 3.95
C ALA A 291 -13.71 -18.54 2.80
N LEU A 292 -12.40 -18.71 2.95
CA LEU A 292 -11.52 -19.39 2.00
C LEU A 292 -10.86 -20.59 2.65
N THR A 293 -10.80 -21.70 1.92
CA THR A 293 -10.02 -22.89 2.24
C THR A 293 -8.56 -22.72 1.81
N ASP A 294 -7.66 -23.59 2.28
CA ASP A 294 -6.25 -23.56 1.88
C ASP A 294 -6.04 -23.66 0.35
N PRO A 295 -6.71 -24.56 -0.40
CA PRO A 295 -6.60 -24.58 -1.86
C PRO A 295 -7.14 -23.31 -2.53
N GLU A 296 -8.19 -22.69 -1.99
CA GLU A 296 -8.72 -21.42 -2.50
C GLU A 296 -7.73 -20.27 -2.25
N ILE A 297 -7.02 -20.28 -1.11
CA ILE A 297 -5.92 -19.35 -0.84
C ILE A 297 -4.79 -19.55 -1.86
N ASP A 298 -4.43 -20.79 -2.18
CA ASP A 298 -3.40 -21.10 -3.16
C ASP A 298 -3.79 -20.64 -4.58
N ASP A 299 -5.05 -20.80 -4.95
CA ASP A 299 -5.60 -20.31 -6.21
C ASP A 299 -5.51 -18.77 -6.30
N ILE A 300 -5.89 -18.03 -5.24
CA ILE A 300 -5.73 -16.56 -5.18
C ILE A 300 -4.26 -16.16 -5.29
N VAL A 301 -3.35 -16.85 -4.60
CA VAL A 301 -1.91 -16.57 -4.70
C VAL A 301 -1.42 -16.77 -6.13
N ALA A 302 -1.88 -17.81 -6.83
CA ALA A 302 -1.55 -18.02 -8.25
C ALA A 302 -2.06 -16.87 -9.13
N PHE A 303 -3.27 -16.37 -8.89
CA PHE A 303 -3.77 -15.17 -9.57
C PHE A 303 -2.89 -13.94 -9.30
N LEU A 304 -2.54 -13.66 -8.05
CA LEU A 304 -1.70 -12.50 -7.69
C LEU A 304 -0.30 -12.56 -8.31
N GLN A 305 0.23 -13.75 -8.59
CA GLN A 305 1.51 -13.90 -9.31
C GLN A 305 1.43 -13.39 -10.75
N THR A 306 0.26 -13.41 -11.38
CA THR A 306 0.05 -12.91 -12.75
C THR A 306 0.22 -11.40 -12.87
N LEU A 307 0.19 -10.67 -11.74
CA LEU A 307 0.30 -9.21 -11.63
C LEU A 307 1.77 -8.73 -11.59
N THR A 308 2.73 -9.62 -11.82
CA THR A 308 4.16 -9.30 -11.85
C THR A 308 4.56 -8.83 -13.24
N ASP A 309 5.09 -7.62 -13.33
CA ASP A 309 5.63 -7.04 -14.56
C ASP A 309 6.71 -7.92 -15.18
N ALA A 310 6.80 -7.91 -16.50
CA ALA A 310 7.69 -8.78 -17.26
C ALA A 310 9.17 -8.60 -16.87
N ASP A 311 9.60 -7.37 -16.57
CA ASP A 311 10.97 -7.06 -16.16
C ASP A 311 11.27 -7.41 -14.68
N GLN A 312 10.24 -7.66 -13.88
CA GLN A 312 10.34 -8.06 -12.47
C GLN A 312 10.26 -9.58 -12.28
N GLN A 313 9.88 -10.33 -13.32
CA GLN A 313 9.91 -11.78 -13.30
C GLN A 313 11.37 -12.24 -13.19
N ALA A 314 11.66 -13.15 -12.26
CA ALA A 314 12.97 -13.79 -12.22
C ALA A 314 13.24 -14.43 -13.59
N ALA A 315 14.45 -14.22 -14.14
CA ALA A 315 14.86 -14.92 -15.35
C ALA A 315 14.59 -16.41 -15.17
N PRO A 316 14.01 -17.11 -16.17
CA PRO A 316 13.72 -18.52 -16.03
C PRO A 316 15.00 -19.25 -15.60
N ALA A 317 14.89 -20.07 -14.55
CA ALA A 317 15.99 -20.91 -14.12
C ALA A 317 16.36 -21.83 -15.29
N ASN A 318 17.52 -21.59 -15.89
CA ASN A 318 18.12 -22.47 -16.91
C ASN A 318 18.46 -23.84 -16.31
#